data_AF-A0A7V9IVW9-F1
#
_entry.id   AF-A0A7V9IVW9-F1
#
_cell.length_a   1.000
_cell.length_b   1.000
_cell.length_c   1.000
_cell.angle_alpha   90.00
_cell.angle_beta   90.00
_cell.angle_gamma   90.00
#
_symmetry.space_group_name_H-M   'P 1'
#
loop_
_entity.id
_entity.type
_entity.pdbx_description
1 polymer ?
#
loop_
_entity_poly.entity_id
_entity_poly.type
_entity_poly.pdbx_seq_one_letter_code
_entity_poly.pdbx_strand_id
1 'polypeptide(L)' 'MSTSDTTAAPTKNQKLVSWVEEVAGLTQPDSVHWCDGSAEEYDRLAQGLVDAGTFERLSDAKRPNSYLARSAPG' A
#
# COMPACT_ATOMS: atom_id res chain seq x y z
N MET A 1 14.76 -15.15 12.10
CA MET A 1 13.69 -15.21 13.12
C MET A 1 13.06 -13.83 13.17
N SER A 2 11.98 -13.61 12.42
CA SER A 2 11.26 -12.32 12.44
C SER A 2 9.80 -12.57 12.11
N THR A 3 8.97 -12.04 12.99
CA THR A 3 7.56 -12.28 13.29
C THR A 3 6.62 -11.85 12.16
N SER A 4 5.71 -12.74 11.77
CA SER A 4 4.53 -12.40 10.97
C SER A 4 3.55 -11.61 11.82
N ASP A 5 3.43 -10.31 11.56
CA ASP A 5 2.45 -9.45 12.20
C ASP A 5 1.12 -9.59 11.44
N THR A 6 0.26 -10.51 11.88
CA THR A 6 -1.09 -10.64 11.32
C THR A 6 -1.93 -9.49 11.88
N THR A 7 -1.92 -8.33 11.21
CA THR A 7 -2.83 -7.23 11.52
C THR A 7 -4.27 -7.74 11.37
N ALA A 8 -4.97 -7.90 12.50
CA ALA A 8 -6.37 -8.29 12.51
C ALA A 8 -7.20 -7.30 11.68
N ALA A 9 -8.13 -7.82 10.87
CA ALA A 9 -8.97 -6.98 10.00
C ALA A 9 -9.71 -5.91 10.84
N PRO A 10 -9.66 -4.62 10.46
CA PRO A 10 -10.24 -3.52 11.24
C PRO A 10 -11.77 -3.43 11.09
N THR A 11 -12.45 -4.56 10.88
CA THR A 11 -13.89 -4.64 10.61
C THR A 11 -14.51 -5.85 11.26
N LYS A 12 -15.79 -5.75 11.60
CA LYS A 12 -16.62 -6.87 12.08
C LYS A 12 -17.43 -7.53 10.96
N ASN A 13 -17.31 -7.04 9.72
CA ASN A 13 -18.03 -7.59 8.58
C ASN A 13 -17.42 -8.92 8.15
N GLN A 14 -18.00 -10.03 8.60
CA GLN A 14 -17.46 -11.36 8.32
C GLN A 14 -17.44 -11.72 6.83
N LYS A 15 -18.39 -11.22 6.04
CA LYS A 15 -18.38 -11.48 4.59
C LYS A 15 -17.16 -10.85 3.92
N LEU A 16 -16.76 -9.66 4.37
CA LEU A 16 -15.57 -8.97 3.87
C LEU A 16 -14.29 -9.72 4.29
N VAL A 17 -14.20 -10.13 5.55
CA VAL A 17 -13.03 -10.86 6.08
C VAL A 17 -12.84 -12.18 5.33
N SER A 18 -13.91 -12.99 5.19
CA SER A 18 -13.83 -14.27 4.47
C SER A 18 -13.44 -14.09 3.00
N TRP A 19 -13.90 -13.02 2.35
CA TRP A 19 -13.50 -12.72 0.98
C TRP A 19 -12.02 -12.34 0.87
N VAL A 20 -11.49 -11.54 1.80
CA VAL A 20 -10.05 -11.21 1.81
C VAL A 20 -9.20 -12.47 2.05
N GLU A 21 -9.62 -13.36 2.95
CA GLU A 21 -8.97 -14.65 3.18
C GLU A 21 -8.98 -15.55 1.94
N GLU A 22 -10.10 -15.62 1.22
CA GLU A 22 -10.22 -16.35 -0.04
C GLU A 22 -9.24 -15.81 -1.09
N VAL A 23 -9.21 -14.50 -1.30
CA VAL A 23 -8.31 -13.87 -2.28
C VAL A 23 -6.85 -14.06 -1.88
N ALA A 24 -6.50 -13.90 -0.60
CA ALA A 24 -5.14 -14.14 -0.12
C ALA A 24 -4.73 -15.62 -0.30
N GLY A 25 -5.67 -16.56 -0.12
CA GLY A 25 -5.45 -17.98 -0.41
C GLY A 25 -5.18 -18.26 -1.89
N LEU A 26 -5.72 -17.45 -2.80
CA LEU A 26 -5.49 -17.60 -4.24
C LEU A 26 -4.21 -16.90 -4.71
N THR A 27 -3.95 -15.67 -4.25
CA THR A 27 -2.84 -14.84 -4.72
C THR A 27 -1.55 -15.06 -3.95
N GLN A 28 -1.62 -15.67 -2.76
CA GLN A 28 -0.49 -15.97 -1.89
C GLN A 28 0.45 -14.76 -1.70
N PRO A 29 -0.08 -13.61 -1.24
CA PRO A 29 0.74 -12.41 -1.04
C PRO A 29 1.65 -12.59 0.17
N ASP A 30 2.79 -11.89 0.19
CA ASP A 30 3.68 -11.88 1.37
C ASP A 30 2.99 -11.29 2.60
N SER A 31 2.11 -10.31 2.42
CA SER A 31 1.32 -9.70 3.49
C SER A 31 0.05 -9.03 2.97
N VAL A 32 -0.92 -8.85 3.85
CA VAL A 32 -2.14 -8.06 3.61
C VAL A 32 -2.10 -6.81 4.47
N HIS A 33 -2.22 -5.64 3.84
CA HIS A 33 -2.28 -4.35 4.53
C HIS A 33 -3.67 -3.73 4.38
N TRP A 34 -4.29 -3.39 5.52
CA TRP A 34 -5.57 -2.68 5.56
C TRP A 34 -5.32 -1.18 5.60
N CYS A 35 -5.64 -0.49 4.51
CA CYS A 35 -5.46 0.96 4.41
C CYS A 35 -6.41 1.72 5.35
N ASP A 36 -5.85 2.62 6.16
CA ASP A 36 -6.57 3.52 7.05
C ASP A 36 -6.81 4.92 6.42
N GLY A 37 -6.09 5.26 5.36
CA GLY A 37 -6.20 6.54 4.65
C GLY A 37 -5.62 7.74 5.39
N SER A 38 -4.81 7.53 6.43
CA SER A 38 -4.10 8.58 7.16
C SER A 38 -3.02 9.26 6.30
N ALA A 39 -2.60 10.46 6.72
CA ALA A 39 -1.51 11.16 6.05
C ALA A 39 -0.18 10.40 6.21
N GLU A 40 0.03 9.78 7.37
CA GLU A 40 1.20 8.96 7.67
C GLU A 40 1.25 7.70 6.80
N GLU A 41 0.10 7.07 6.53
CA GLU A 41 -0.01 5.98 5.56
C GLU A 41 0.33 6.44 4.15
N TYR A 42 -0.23 7.57 3.73
CA TYR A 42 0.06 8.14 2.42
C TYR A 42 1.56 8.39 2.24
N ASP A 43 2.20 9.05 3.22
CA ASP A 43 3.63 9.38 3.16
C ASP A 43 4.50 8.11 3.12
N ARG A 44 4.15 7.09 3.90
CA ARG A 44 4.83 5.79 3.90
C ARG A 44 4.73 5.10 2.53
N LEU A 45 3.53 5.04 1.95
CA LEU A 45 3.31 4.41 0.64
C LEU A 45 3.99 5.19 -0.49
N ALA A 46 3.88 6.52 -0.48
CA ALA A 46 4.53 7.38 -1.46
C ALA A 46 6.05 7.25 -1.41
N GLN A 47 6.64 7.20 -0.21
CA GLN A 47 8.06 6.97 -0.06
C GLN A 47 8.49 5.59 -0.58
N GLY A 48 7.73 4.54 -0.26
CA GLY A 48 8.00 3.21 -0.80
C GLY A 48 7.97 3.16 -2.34
N LEU A 49 7.09 3.92 -2.98
CA LEU A 49 7.03 4.04 -4.44
C LEU A 49 8.20 4.85 -5.02
N VAL A 50 8.71 5.85 -4.30
CA VAL A 50 9.92 6.58 -4.68
C VAL A 50 11.15 5.67 -4.57
N ASP A 51 11.26 4.92 -3.48
CA ASP A 51 12.37 4.00 -3.25
C ASP A 51 12.40 2.87 -4.29
N ALA A 52 11.23 2.42 -4.74
CA ALA A 52 11.08 1.44 -5.82
C ALA A 52 11.33 2.02 -7.24
N GLY A 53 11.47 3.34 -7.38
CA GLY A 53 11.65 4.02 -8.66
C GLY A 53 10.36 4.19 -9.50
N THR A 54 9.22 3.78 -8.96
CA THR A 54 7.90 4.00 -9.60
C THR A 54 7.54 5.49 -9.60
N PHE A 55 7.86 6.19 -8.52
CA PHE A 55 7.63 7.62 -8.36
C PHE A 55 8.93 8.44 -8.37
N GLU A 56 8.84 9.61 -8.99
CA GLU A 56 9.82 10.68 -8.90
C GLU A 56 9.20 11.86 -8.13
N ARG A 57 9.81 12.30 -7.03
CA ARG A 57 9.32 13.44 -6.24
C ARG A 57 9.48 14.73 -7.06
N LEU A 58 8.40 15.50 -7.19
CA LEU A 58 8.43 16.78 -7.86
C LEU A 58 8.99 17.88 -6.95
N SER A 59 9.37 19.00 -7.55
CA SER A 59 9.88 20.16 -6.81
C SER A 59 8.84 20.68 -5.82
N ASP A 60 9.14 20.59 -4.51
CA ASP A 60 8.24 21.04 -3.44
C ASP A 60 7.93 22.55 -3.51
N ALA A 61 8.88 23.35 -4.02
CA ALA A 61 8.67 24.79 -4.22
C ALA A 61 7.58 25.10 -5.27
N LYS A 62 7.30 24.18 -6.19
CA LYS A 62 6.31 24.35 -7.27
C LYS A 62 5.07 23.51 -7.07
N ARG A 63 5.26 22.29 -6.58
CA ARG A 63 4.23 21.25 -6.45
C ARG A 63 4.55 20.42 -5.19
N PRO A 64 4.23 20.96 -4.00
CA PRO A 64 4.45 20.24 -2.75
C PRO A 64 3.68 18.93 -2.74
N ASN A 65 4.27 17.91 -2.13
CA ASN A 65 3.68 16.57 -1.98
C ASN A 65 3.13 15.98 -3.30
N SER A 66 3.88 16.15 -4.39
CA SER A 66 3.48 15.69 -5.72
C SER A 66 4.54 14.77 -6.33
N TYR A 67 4.10 13.79 -7.11
CA TYR A 67 4.96 12.76 -7.69
C TYR A 67 4.67 12.56 -9.17
N LEU A 68 5.68 12.15 -9.93
CA LEU A 68 5.56 11.74 -11.33
C LEU A 68 5.74 10.22 -11.44
N ALA A 69 4.78 9.57 -12.07
CA ALA A 69 4.85 8.17 -12.44
C ALA A 69 4.86 8.04 -13.98
N ARG A 70 5.67 7.12 -14.50
CA ARG A 70 5.71 6.82 -15.94
C ARG A 70 5.45 5.32 -16.12
N SER A 71 4.29 4.98 -16.66
CA SER A 71 3.94 3.57 -16.92
C SER A 71 4.72 3.01 -18.11
N ALA A 72 4.72 1.68 -18.25
CA ALA A 72 5.19 1.04 -19.46
C ALA A 72 4.42 1.58 -20.69
N PRO A 73 5.08 1.75 -21.85
CA PRO A 73 4.43 2.24 -23.07
C PRO A 73 3.49 1.21 -23.72
N GLY A 74 3.68 -0.08 -23.42
CA GLY A 74 2.98 -1.22 -24.05
C GLY A 74 3.95 -2.24 -24.62
#